data_AF-A0A2V9YM94-F1
#
_entry.id   AF-A0A2V9YM94-F1
#
_cell.length_a   1.000
_cell.length_b   1.000
_cell.length_c   1.000
_cell.angle_alpha   90.00
_cell.angle_beta   90.00
_cell.angle_gamma   90.00
#
_symmetry.space_group_name_H-M   'P 1'
#
loop_
_entity.id
_entity.type
_entity.pdbx_description
1 polymer ?
#
loop_
_entity_poly.entity_id
_entity_poly.type
_entity_poly.pdbx_seq_one_letter_code
_entity_poly.pdbx_strand_id
1 'polypeptide(L)'
;MKLKLIEALAMAGLALATAGPIPCLAQGSRQAPNRKAEQGPRKEQRQEQREAKQPQHHAGDWLRRYKDLPAGQQANALENDPQFKRLAPERQQQLRQRLQHFSSLPPQQQDRILNRMETWEHLTPEQKQQARQLYSQIKDLPPERRRMMQTAIRGLRQMPPEQRQQVLESERFKSMFSPKERDLLTGISRLPLASPEGGQSEPPEE
;
A
#
# COMPACT_ATOMS: atom_id res chain seq x y z
N MET A 1 -8.66 16.07 -4.08
CA MET A 1 -8.95 14.82 -4.81
C MET A 1 -7.68 14.35 -5.52
N LYS A 2 -6.78 13.65 -4.83
CA LYS A 2 -5.56 13.06 -5.41
C LYS A 2 -5.81 11.56 -5.51
N LEU A 3 -6.04 11.06 -6.72
CA LEU A 3 -6.46 9.69 -6.95
C LEU A 3 -5.29 8.72 -6.68
N LYS A 4 -5.30 8.03 -5.52
CA LYS A 4 -4.46 6.84 -5.27
C LYS A 4 -5.02 5.57 -5.93
N LEU A 5 -5.73 5.69 -7.05
CA LEU A 5 -6.24 4.55 -7.83
C LEU A 5 -5.09 3.78 -8.51
N ILE A 6 -3.96 4.44 -8.76
CA ILE A 6 -2.88 3.89 -9.60
C ILE A 6 -1.83 3.12 -8.77
N GLU A 7 -1.53 3.53 -7.53
CA GLU A 7 -0.51 2.81 -6.72
C GLU A 7 -1.01 1.44 -6.24
N ALA A 8 -2.30 1.32 -5.90
CA ALA A 8 -2.81 0.10 -5.30
C ALA A 8 -3.07 -1.03 -6.32
N LEU A 9 -3.29 -0.69 -7.59
CA LEU A 9 -3.38 -1.67 -8.70
C LEU A 9 -2.01 -1.96 -9.34
N ALA A 10 -0.97 -1.17 -9.04
CA ALA A 10 0.37 -1.35 -9.59
C ALA A 10 1.30 -2.23 -8.72
N MET A 11 0.93 -2.63 -7.50
CA MET A 11 1.74 -3.59 -6.72
C MET A 11 1.62 -5.04 -7.20
N ALA A 12 0.87 -5.31 -8.28
CA ALA A 12 0.98 -6.52 -9.10
C ALA A 12 1.96 -6.39 -10.28
N GLY A 13 2.63 -5.24 -10.43
CA GLY A 13 3.60 -5.00 -11.48
C GLY A 13 4.17 -3.60 -11.36
N LEU A 14 5.12 -3.39 -10.45
CA LEU A 14 5.78 -2.09 -10.31
C LEU A 14 7.07 -2.08 -11.14
N ALA A 15 7.16 -1.08 -12.01
CA ALA A 15 8.32 -0.70 -12.79
C ALA A 15 8.72 0.74 -12.41
N LEU A 16 10.03 0.89 -12.20
CA LEU A 16 10.91 2.05 -12.40
C LEU A 16 10.51 3.42 -11.81
N ALA A 17 11.30 3.85 -10.83
CA ALA A 17 11.48 5.26 -10.48
C ALA A 17 12.83 5.74 -11.04
N THR A 18 12.84 6.82 -11.81
CA THR A 18 14.04 7.61 -12.10
C THR A 18 14.08 8.81 -11.16
N ALA A 19 15.18 8.93 -10.43
CA ALA A 19 15.50 10.08 -9.59
C ALA A 19 16.30 11.10 -10.42
N GLY A 20 15.93 12.38 -10.33
CA GLY A 20 16.73 13.51 -10.80
C GLY A 20 17.04 14.44 -9.63
N PRO A 21 18.27 15.00 -9.50
CA PRO A 21 18.63 15.89 -8.42
C PRO A 21 18.28 17.35 -8.73
N ILE A 22 17.92 18.13 -7.71
CA ILE A 22 17.83 19.60 -7.77
C ILE A 22 19.09 20.18 -7.12
N PRO A 23 19.81 21.11 -7.76
CA PRO A 23 20.94 21.81 -7.14
C PRO A 23 20.45 22.95 -6.23
N CYS A 24 20.99 22.99 -5.01
CA CYS A 24 20.87 24.13 -4.10
C CYS A 24 21.84 25.24 -4.53
N LEU A 25 21.36 26.49 -4.55
CA LEU A 25 22.23 27.67 -4.53
C LEU A 25 21.86 28.59 -3.36
N ALA A 26 22.94 29.11 -2.79
CA ALA A 26 23.06 29.96 -1.62
C ALA A 26 22.56 31.40 -1.82
N GLN A 27 22.27 32.12 -0.73
CA GLN A 27 23.01 33.31 -0.27
C GLN A 27 22.18 34.19 0.69
N GLY A 28 22.88 34.78 1.67
CA GLY A 28 22.70 36.21 1.96
C GLY A 28 22.14 36.58 3.34
N SER A 29 22.99 36.52 4.37
CA SER A 29 22.76 37.09 5.70
C SER A 29 22.75 38.63 5.67
N ARG A 30 21.73 39.28 6.26
CA ARG A 30 21.85 40.61 6.90
C ARG A 30 20.84 40.76 8.05
N GLN A 31 21.36 41.04 9.24
CA GLN A 31 20.64 41.41 10.46
C GLN A 31 20.66 42.93 10.65
N ALA A 32 19.56 43.49 11.18
CA ALA A 32 19.48 44.77 11.90
C ALA A 32 18.21 44.79 12.79
N PRO A 33 18.14 45.62 13.86
CA PRO A 33 17.72 45.14 15.17
C PRO A 33 16.33 45.58 15.68
N ASN A 34 15.83 44.74 16.59
CA ASN A 34 15.10 45.01 17.84
C ASN A 34 13.99 46.10 17.87
N ARG A 35 12.73 45.64 17.81
CA ARG A 35 11.59 46.29 18.48
C ARG A 35 10.85 45.25 19.31
N LYS A 36 10.81 45.49 20.62
CA LYS A 36 9.99 44.77 21.59
C LYS A 36 8.51 44.88 21.21
N ALA A 37 7.84 43.74 21.13
CA ALA A 37 6.39 43.62 21.30
C ALA A 37 6.10 42.24 21.88
N GLU A 38 5.66 42.22 23.13
CA GLU A 38 5.08 41.06 23.80
C GLU A 38 3.89 40.53 22.99
N GLN A 39 4.01 39.31 22.45
CA GLN A 39 2.88 38.48 22.06
C GLN A 39 3.26 37.02 22.34
N GLY A 40 2.57 36.39 23.28
CA GLY A 40 2.83 35.00 23.72
C GLY A 40 2.69 33.95 22.60
N PRO A 41 3.10 32.69 22.86
CA PRO A 41 3.14 31.64 21.87
C PRO A 41 1.72 31.14 21.60
N ARG A 42 0.99 31.79 20.70
CA ARG A 42 -0.37 31.38 20.32
C ARG A 42 -0.59 31.34 18.81
N LYS A 43 0.47 31.10 18.04
CA LYS A 43 0.40 30.92 16.57
C LYS A 43 0.84 29.55 16.06
N GLU A 44 1.67 28.78 16.78
CA GLU A 44 2.04 27.42 16.35
C GLU A 44 0.91 26.40 16.55
N GLN A 45 0.17 26.45 17.67
CA GLN A 45 -0.92 25.49 17.93
C GLN A 45 -2.14 25.62 16.99
N ARG A 46 -2.27 26.74 16.26
CA ARG A 46 -3.40 26.93 15.32
C ARG A 46 -3.13 26.33 13.94
N GLN A 47 -1.88 25.98 13.64
CA GLN A 47 -1.50 25.40 12.35
C GLN A 47 -1.55 23.87 12.38
N GLU A 48 -1.26 23.23 13.53
CA GLU A 48 -1.43 21.77 13.71
C GLU A 48 -2.90 21.34 13.76
N GLN A 49 -3.81 22.19 14.25
CA GLN A 49 -5.25 21.86 14.32
C GLN A 49 -6.00 22.06 12.99
N ARG A 50 -5.36 22.58 11.94
CA ARG A 50 -5.99 22.78 10.62
C ARG A 50 -5.79 21.60 9.66
N GLU A 51 -5.00 20.58 10.02
CA GLU A 51 -4.80 19.41 9.15
C GLU A 51 -5.86 18.32 9.33
N ALA A 52 -6.66 18.36 10.40
CA ALA A 52 -7.69 17.38 10.69
C ALA A 52 -9.06 17.79 10.13
N LYS A 53 -9.28 17.55 8.82
CA LYS A 53 -10.59 17.30 8.15
C LYS A 53 -10.48 17.44 6.62
N GLN A 54 -9.38 16.99 6.01
CA GLN A 54 -9.48 16.65 4.58
C GLN A 54 -10.44 15.45 4.48
N PRO A 55 -11.44 15.46 3.57
CA PRO A 55 -12.25 14.28 3.33
C PRO A 55 -11.29 13.15 2.97
N GLN A 56 -11.13 12.19 3.88
CA GLN A 56 -10.23 11.07 3.69
C GLN A 56 -10.81 10.22 2.58
N HIS A 57 -10.30 10.44 1.37
CA HIS A 57 -10.62 9.57 0.24
C HIS A 57 -9.73 8.34 0.39
N HIS A 58 -10.33 7.23 0.79
CA HIS A 58 -9.62 5.98 1.02
C HIS A 58 -9.24 5.33 -0.32
N ALA A 59 -8.14 4.57 -0.30
CA ALA A 59 -7.68 3.79 -1.43
C ALA A 59 -8.76 2.80 -1.85
N GLY A 60 -9.18 2.88 -3.12
CA GLY A 60 -10.22 2.02 -3.66
C GLY A 60 -11.66 2.51 -3.44
N ASP A 61 -11.88 3.72 -2.91
CA ASP A 61 -13.21 4.32 -2.76
C ASP A 61 -14.07 4.25 -4.03
N TRP A 62 -13.45 4.57 -5.17
CA TRP A 62 -14.11 4.49 -6.46
C TRP A 62 -14.60 3.05 -6.73
N LEU A 63 -13.73 2.05 -6.53
CA LEU A 63 -14.12 0.65 -6.72
C LEU A 63 -15.21 0.23 -5.74
N ARG A 64 -15.12 0.62 -4.46
CA ARG A 64 -16.16 0.31 -3.45
C ARG A 64 -17.52 0.87 -3.84
N ARG A 65 -17.55 2.07 -4.42
CA ARG A 65 -18.79 2.72 -4.87
C ARG A 65 -19.41 2.02 -6.07
N TYR A 66 -18.60 1.54 -7.01
CA TYR A 66 -19.08 1.04 -8.30
C TYR A 66 -19.06 -0.49 -8.42
N LYS A 67 -18.48 -1.24 -7.46
CA LYS A 67 -18.34 -2.71 -7.54
C LYS A 67 -19.66 -3.46 -7.71
N ASP A 68 -20.74 -2.93 -7.13
CA ASP A 68 -22.06 -3.57 -7.12
C ASP A 68 -22.87 -3.27 -8.39
N LEU A 69 -22.35 -2.44 -9.29
CA LEU A 69 -22.98 -2.16 -10.59
C LEU A 69 -22.58 -3.19 -11.66
N PRO A 70 -23.41 -3.40 -12.70
CA PRO A 70 -23.01 -4.19 -13.87
C PRO A 70 -21.73 -3.66 -14.52
N ALA A 71 -20.89 -4.55 -15.07
CA ALA A 71 -19.58 -4.19 -15.63
C ALA A 71 -19.63 -3.07 -16.68
N GLY A 72 -20.68 -3.03 -17.52
CA GLY A 72 -20.89 -1.94 -18.48
C GLY A 72 -21.12 -0.58 -17.82
N GLN A 73 -21.84 -0.54 -16.69
CA GLN A 73 -22.04 0.68 -15.91
C GLN A 73 -20.76 1.11 -15.19
N GLN A 74 -19.95 0.16 -14.70
CA GLN A 74 -18.63 0.45 -14.13
C GLN A 74 -17.70 1.10 -15.17
N ALA A 75 -17.66 0.54 -16.39
CA ALA A 75 -16.88 1.10 -17.49
C ALA A 75 -17.35 2.52 -17.83
N ASN A 76 -18.66 2.74 -17.95
CA ASN A 76 -19.22 4.07 -18.19
C ASN A 76 -18.88 5.06 -17.06
N ALA A 77 -18.91 4.62 -15.79
CA ALA A 77 -18.51 5.46 -14.68
C ALA A 77 -17.01 5.85 -14.76
N LEU A 78 -16.15 4.92 -15.20
CA LEU A 78 -14.73 5.18 -15.38
C LEU A 78 -14.49 6.16 -16.53
N GLU A 79 -15.15 5.95 -17.68
CA GLU A 79 -15.05 6.83 -18.85
C GLU A 79 -15.53 8.25 -18.56
N ASN A 80 -16.49 8.42 -17.64
CA ASN A 80 -17.00 9.73 -17.27
C ASN A 80 -16.19 10.42 -16.17
N ASP A 81 -15.23 9.74 -15.54
CA ASP A 81 -14.42 10.30 -14.47
C ASP A 81 -13.42 11.37 -15.02
N PRO A 82 -13.46 12.63 -14.54
CA PRO A 82 -12.56 13.68 -15.03
C PRO A 82 -11.08 13.40 -14.77
N GLN A 83 -10.74 12.65 -13.71
CA GLN A 83 -9.36 12.26 -13.41
C GLN A 83 -8.88 11.20 -14.39
N PHE A 84 -9.74 10.23 -14.74
CA PHE A 84 -9.43 9.23 -15.77
C PHE A 84 -9.14 9.88 -17.13
N LYS A 85 -9.99 10.82 -17.57
CA LYS A 85 -9.80 11.55 -18.84
C LYS A 85 -8.50 12.35 -18.92
N ARG A 86 -7.93 12.74 -17.79
CA ARG A 86 -6.66 13.49 -17.71
C ARG A 86 -5.41 12.59 -17.78
N LEU A 87 -5.58 11.28 -17.71
CA LEU A 87 -4.46 10.34 -17.79
C LEU A 87 -3.98 10.19 -19.24
N ALA A 88 -2.70 9.87 -19.41
CA ALA A 88 -2.15 9.47 -20.70
C ALA A 88 -2.91 8.24 -21.26
N PRO A 89 -3.07 8.10 -22.59
CA PRO A 89 -3.87 7.05 -23.20
C PRO A 89 -3.44 5.63 -22.79
N GLU A 90 -2.14 5.40 -22.60
CA GLU A 90 -1.61 4.11 -22.13
C GLU A 90 -2.09 3.78 -20.71
N ARG A 91 -2.14 4.80 -19.84
CA ARG A 91 -2.65 4.66 -18.47
C ARG A 91 -4.15 4.43 -18.44
N GLN A 92 -4.90 5.09 -19.33
CA GLN A 92 -6.33 4.84 -19.49
C GLN A 92 -6.59 3.39 -19.88
N GLN A 93 -5.87 2.87 -20.88
CA GLN A 93 -5.99 1.49 -21.32
C GLN A 93 -5.66 0.50 -20.19
N GLN A 94 -4.57 0.74 -19.45
CA GLN A 94 -4.22 -0.10 -18.29
C GLN A 94 -5.33 -0.12 -17.25
N LEU A 95 -5.95 1.01 -16.94
CA LEU A 95 -7.04 1.09 -15.97
C LEU A 95 -8.30 0.38 -16.47
N ARG A 96 -8.65 0.50 -17.76
CA ARG A 96 -9.76 -0.25 -18.36
C ARG A 96 -9.58 -1.75 -18.22
N GLN A 97 -8.40 -2.26 -18.57
CA GLN A 97 -8.07 -3.69 -18.44
C GLN A 97 -8.14 -4.17 -16.99
N ARG A 98 -7.62 -3.36 -16.06
CA ARG A 98 -7.66 -3.65 -14.62
C ARG A 98 -9.08 -3.67 -14.07
N LEU A 99 -9.92 -2.72 -14.50
CA LEU A 99 -11.33 -2.70 -14.13
C LEU A 99 -12.05 -3.93 -14.67
N GLN A 100 -11.88 -4.25 -15.95
CA GLN A 100 -12.47 -5.44 -16.56
C GLN A 100 -12.09 -6.72 -15.81
N HIS A 101 -10.81 -6.86 -15.44
CA HIS A 101 -10.37 -7.98 -14.62
C HIS A 101 -11.05 -7.96 -13.25
N PHE A 102 -11.06 -6.83 -12.54
CA PHE A 102 -11.70 -6.72 -11.24
C PHE A 102 -13.19 -7.09 -11.28
N SER A 103 -13.95 -6.58 -12.25
CA SER A 103 -15.38 -6.88 -12.41
C SER A 103 -15.66 -8.34 -12.75
N SER A 104 -14.67 -9.07 -13.29
CA SER A 104 -14.79 -10.51 -13.58
C SER A 104 -14.54 -11.40 -12.36
N LEU A 105 -14.03 -10.86 -11.26
CA LEU A 105 -13.73 -11.62 -10.05
C LEU A 105 -14.99 -11.90 -9.23
N PRO A 106 -15.07 -13.05 -8.53
CA PRO A 106 -16.11 -13.29 -7.54
C PRO A 106 -16.12 -12.21 -6.43
N PRO A 107 -17.28 -11.89 -5.82
CA PRO A 107 -17.40 -10.83 -4.82
C PRO A 107 -16.38 -10.93 -3.68
N GLN A 108 -16.18 -12.12 -3.12
CA GLN A 108 -15.19 -12.36 -2.07
C GLN A 108 -13.75 -12.02 -2.50
N GLN A 109 -13.41 -12.19 -3.77
CA GLN A 109 -12.09 -11.82 -4.29
C GLN A 109 -11.97 -10.32 -4.50
N GLN A 110 -13.04 -9.66 -4.95
CA GLN A 110 -13.12 -8.20 -5.03
C GLN A 110 -12.90 -7.57 -3.65
N ASP A 111 -13.60 -8.07 -2.62
CA ASP A 111 -13.46 -7.58 -1.25
C ASP A 111 -12.03 -7.77 -0.71
N ARG A 112 -11.39 -8.92 -0.99
CA ARG A 112 -9.99 -9.14 -0.62
C ARG A 112 -9.05 -8.12 -1.25
N ILE A 113 -9.29 -7.75 -2.51
CA ILE A 113 -8.49 -6.71 -3.18
C ILE A 113 -8.72 -5.37 -2.49
N LEU A 114 -9.99 -4.98 -2.27
CA LEU A 114 -10.34 -3.70 -1.65
C LEU A 114 -9.76 -3.58 -0.23
N ASN A 115 -9.87 -4.62 0.58
CA ASN A 115 -9.30 -4.66 1.92
C ASN A 115 -7.78 -4.51 1.88
N ARG A 116 -7.09 -5.17 0.94
CA ARG A 116 -5.64 -4.98 0.77
C ARG A 116 -5.29 -3.54 0.36
N MET A 117 -6.07 -2.89 -0.50
CA MET A 117 -5.84 -1.50 -0.89
C MET A 117 -5.94 -0.57 0.34
N GLU A 118 -6.94 -0.81 1.18
CA GLU A 118 -7.14 -0.08 2.43
C GLU A 118 -6.01 -0.32 3.42
N THR A 119 -5.60 -1.57 3.65
CA THR A 119 -4.47 -1.83 4.56
C THR A 119 -3.18 -1.20 4.05
N TRP A 120 -2.93 -1.25 2.73
CA TRP A 120 -1.78 -0.60 2.12
C TRP A 120 -1.78 0.91 2.37
N GLU A 121 -2.94 1.57 2.34
CA GLU A 121 -3.01 3.00 2.62
C GLU A 121 -2.59 3.35 4.05
N HIS A 122 -3.02 2.54 5.02
CA HIS A 122 -2.74 2.73 6.44
C HIS A 122 -1.32 2.35 6.86
N LEU A 123 -0.54 1.70 6.00
CA LEU A 123 0.89 1.44 6.29
C LEU A 123 1.68 2.75 6.43
N THR A 124 2.62 2.77 7.38
CA THR A 124 3.60 3.85 7.49
C THR A 124 4.52 3.91 6.26
N PRO A 125 5.19 5.04 5.98
CA PRO A 125 6.16 5.14 4.89
C PRO A 125 7.25 4.05 4.96
N GLU A 126 7.74 3.74 6.15
CA GLU A 126 8.77 2.73 6.42
C GLU A 126 8.24 1.32 6.11
N GLN A 127 7.02 1.01 6.56
CA GLN A 127 6.36 -0.26 6.25
C GLN A 127 6.11 -0.42 4.74
N LYS A 128 5.71 0.65 4.05
CA LYS A 128 5.56 0.66 2.58
C LYS A 128 6.89 0.40 1.89
N GLN A 129 7.98 1.03 2.35
CA GLN A 129 9.31 0.81 1.80
C GLN A 129 9.77 -0.64 2.02
N GLN A 130 9.64 -1.15 3.24
CA GLN A 130 9.97 -2.53 3.57
C GLN A 130 9.17 -3.51 2.70
N ALA A 131 7.86 -3.29 2.56
CA ALA A 131 7.02 -4.10 1.69
C ALA A 131 7.52 -4.07 0.23
N ARG A 132 7.80 -2.88 -0.32
CA ARG A 132 8.35 -2.74 -1.69
C ARG A 132 9.65 -3.53 -1.87
N GLN A 133 10.57 -3.44 -0.91
CA GLN A 133 11.85 -4.17 -0.96
C GLN A 133 11.64 -5.69 -0.92
N LEU A 134 10.79 -6.19 -0.02
CA LEU A 134 10.50 -7.62 0.10
C LEU A 134 9.82 -8.16 -1.16
N TYR A 135 8.81 -7.47 -1.68
CA TYR A 135 8.11 -7.89 -2.89
C TYR A 135 9.01 -7.82 -4.14
N SER A 136 9.92 -6.84 -4.23
CA SER A 136 10.92 -6.78 -5.32
C SER A 136 11.79 -8.03 -5.32
N GLN A 137 12.36 -8.39 -4.16
CA GLN A 137 13.22 -9.56 -4.06
C GLN A 137 12.50 -10.86 -4.46
N ILE A 138 11.22 -11.01 -4.12
CA ILE A 138 10.42 -12.17 -4.53
C ILE A 138 10.09 -12.13 -6.03
N LYS A 139 9.83 -10.95 -6.58
CA LYS A 139 9.61 -10.77 -8.01
C LYS A 139 10.84 -11.18 -8.82
N ASP A 140 12.03 -10.94 -8.30
CA ASP A 140 13.28 -11.28 -8.98
C ASP A 140 13.63 -12.78 -8.91
N LEU A 141 12.91 -13.57 -8.10
CA LEU A 141 13.09 -15.03 -8.06
C LEU A 141 12.60 -15.70 -9.37
N PRO A 142 13.22 -16.85 -9.74
CA PRO A 142 12.72 -17.70 -10.81
C PRO A 142 11.24 -18.05 -10.63
N PRO A 143 10.46 -18.21 -11.71
CA PRO A 143 9.00 -18.34 -11.65
C PRO A 143 8.54 -19.49 -10.76
N GLU A 144 9.20 -20.64 -10.82
CA GLU A 144 8.86 -21.79 -9.98
C GLU A 144 9.15 -21.52 -8.50
N ARG A 145 10.25 -20.82 -8.21
CA ARG A 145 10.59 -20.44 -6.84
C ARG A 145 9.63 -19.40 -6.28
N ARG A 146 9.22 -18.45 -7.11
CA ARG A 146 8.19 -17.46 -6.77
C ARG A 146 6.86 -18.13 -6.39
N ARG A 147 6.45 -19.18 -7.11
CA ARG A 147 5.24 -19.97 -6.78
C ARG A 147 5.36 -20.63 -5.41
N MET A 148 6.48 -21.28 -5.13
CA MET A 148 6.74 -21.87 -3.80
C MET A 148 6.66 -20.82 -2.69
N MET A 149 7.28 -19.65 -2.88
CA MET A 149 7.22 -18.55 -1.93
C MET A 149 5.78 -18.05 -1.71
N GLN A 150 4.99 -17.89 -2.78
CA GLN A 150 3.59 -17.47 -2.68
C GLN A 150 2.74 -18.46 -1.88
N THR A 151 2.95 -19.77 -2.07
CA THR A 151 2.26 -20.81 -1.30
C THR A 151 2.64 -20.75 0.18
N ALA A 152 3.93 -20.61 0.50
CA ALA A 152 4.41 -20.47 1.87
C ALA A 152 3.85 -19.22 2.56
N ILE A 153 3.86 -18.07 1.87
CA ILE A 153 3.27 -16.82 2.37
C ILE A 153 1.79 -17.00 2.70
N ARG A 154 1.04 -17.67 1.81
CA ARG A 154 -0.39 -17.93 2.04
C ARG A 154 -0.61 -18.80 3.27
N GLY A 155 0.17 -19.86 3.44
CA GLY A 155 0.07 -20.74 4.60
C GLY A 155 0.40 -20.02 5.91
N LEU A 156 1.53 -19.31 5.96
CA LEU A 156 1.96 -18.57 7.15
C LEU A 156 0.95 -17.49 7.56
N ARG A 157 0.34 -16.79 6.60
CA ARG A 157 -0.65 -15.74 6.90
C ARG A 157 -1.97 -16.26 7.49
N GLN A 158 -2.28 -17.53 7.31
CA GLN A 158 -3.46 -18.16 7.91
C GLN A 158 -3.22 -18.62 9.35
N MET A 159 -1.97 -18.59 9.81
CA MET A 159 -1.58 -19.04 11.15
C MET A 159 -1.45 -17.86 12.13
N PRO A 160 -1.69 -18.08 13.43
CA PRO A 160 -1.30 -17.15 14.49
C PRO A 160 0.22 -16.88 14.49
N PRO A 161 0.68 -15.69 14.97
CA PRO A 161 2.10 -15.33 14.96
C PRO A 161 3.04 -16.37 15.58
N GLU A 162 2.61 -17.01 16.68
CA GLU A 162 3.39 -17.99 17.43
C GLU A 162 3.58 -19.27 16.60
N GLN A 163 2.50 -19.74 15.96
CA GLN A 163 2.55 -20.90 15.07
C GLN A 163 3.39 -20.63 13.83
N ARG A 164 3.37 -19.40 13.29
CA ARG A 164 4.26 -19.04 12.16
C ARG A 164 5.72 -19.24 12.54
N GLN A 165 6.13 -18.79 13.73
CA GLN A 165 7.51 -18.92 14.18
C GLN A 165 7.92 -20.39 14.30
N GLN A 166 7.06 -21.23 14.88
CA GLN A 166 7.30 -22.68 14.96
C GLN A 166 7.46 -23.32 13.57
N VAL A 167 6.64 -22.93 12.60
CA VAL A 167 6.76 -23.44 11.21
C VAL A 167 8.07 -22.97 10.57
N LEU A 168 8.42 -21.69 10.71
CA LEU A 168 9.67 -21.12 10.17
C LEU A 168 10.92 -21.77 10.77
N GLU A 169 10.85 -22.23 12.02
CA GLU A 169 11.92 -22.89 12.76
C GLU A 169 11.96 -24.41 12.58
N SER A 170 10.92 -25.00 12.00
CA SER A 170 10.87 -26.44 11.76
C SER A 170 11.96 -26.89 10.78
N GLU A 171 12.54 -28.08 11.03
CA GLU A 171 13.58 -28.64 10.16
C GLU A 171 13.09 -28.81 8.72
N ARG A 172 11.84 -29.22 8.54
CA ARG A 172 11.21 -29.31 7.21
C ARG A 172 11.29 -27.97 6.46
N PHE A 173 11.00 -26.86 7.13
CA PHE A 173 11.00 -25.54 6.50
C PHE A 173 12.43 -25.06 6.20
N LYS A 174 13.37 -25.30 7.12
CA LYS A 174 14.80 -25.02 6.92
C LYS A 174 15.40 -25.80 5.75
N SER A 175 14.97 -27.04 5.53
CA SER A 175 15.42 -27.84 4.38
C SER A 175 14.81 -27.37 3.05
N MET A 176 13.58 -26.83 3.07
CA MET A 176 12.91 -26.38 1.84
C MET A 176 13.27 -24.95 1.41
N PHE A 177 13.65 -24.08 2.36
CA PHE A 177 13.90 -22.66 2.12
C PHE A 177 15.29 -22.23 2.57
N SER A 178 16.02 -21.55 1.68
CA SER A 178 17.33 -20.98 2.01
C SER A 178 17.20 -19.93 3.14
N PRO A 179 18.30 -19.62 3.86
CA PRO A 179 18.28 -18.57 4.90
C PRO A 179 17.66 -17.26 4.41
N LYS A 180 18.08 -16.78 3.22
CA LYS A 180 17.55 -15.56 2.61
C LYS A 180 16.04 -15.63 2.35
N GLU A 181 15.53 -16.78 1.90
CA GLU A 181 14.09 -16.93 1.63
C GLU A 181 13.29 -17.01 2.92
N ARG A 182 13.83 -17.63 3.98
CA ARG A 182 13.19 -17.62 5.30
C ARG A 182 13.12 -16.20 5.86
N ASP A 183 14.14 -15.37 5.66
CA ASP A 183 14.10 -13.95 6.05
C ASP A 183 13.00 -13.19 5.28
N LEU A 184 12.88 -13.44 3.97
CA LEU A 184 11.81 -12.85 3.15
C LEU A 184 10.41 -13.29 3.62
N LEU A 185 10.23 -14.58 3.93
CA LEU A 185 8.96 -15.14 4.42
C LEU A 185 8.61 -14.57 5.80
N THR A 186 9.62 -14.43 6.67
CA THR A 186 9.48 -13.79 7.98
C THR A 186 9.07 -12.33 7.84
N GLY A 187 9.76 -11.55 7.00
CA GLY A 187 9.43 -10.15 6.77
C GLY A 187 8.02 -9.96 6.20
N ILE A 188 7.63 -10.74 5.20
CA ILE A 188 6.32 -10.61 4.55
C ILE A 188 5.15 -11.06 5.43
N SER A 189 5.37 -12.06 6.29
CA SER A 189 4.33 -12.56 7.20
C SER A 189 4.05 -11.60 8.37
N ARG A 190 4.97 -10.68 8.68
CA ARG A 190 4.80 -9.62 9.69
C ARG A 190 4.07 -8.38 9.15
N LEU A 191 4.01 -8.19 7.84
CA LEU A 191 3.33 -7.04 7.24
C LEU A 191 1.80 -7.21 7.31
N PRO A 192 1.06 -6.20 7.80
CA PRO A 192 -0.39 -6.22 7.81
C PRO A 192 -0.90 -5.91 6.40
N LEU A 193 -0.84 -6.87 5.47
CA LEU A 193 -1.28 -6.67 4.07
C LEU A 193 -2.33 -7.67 3.59
N ALA A 194 -2.79 -8.51 4.52
CA ALA A 194 -4.01 -9.34 4.50
C ALA A 194 -3.82 -10.39 5.60
N SER A 195 -4.13 -10.02 6.84
CA SER A 195 -4.57 -11.00 7.83
C SER A 195 -6.00 -11.39 7.48
N PRO A 196 -6.43 -12.66 7.64
CA PRO A 196 -7.86 -13.01 7.55
C PRO A 196 -8.69 -12.32 8.64
N GLU A 197 -8.04 -11.92 9.73
CA GLU A 197 -8.63 -11.24 10.88
C GLU A 197 -8.52 -9.71 10.70
N GLY A 198 -9.48 -9.12 9.99
CA GLY A 198 -9.83 -7.73 10.23
C GLY A 198 -10.65 -7.67 11.51
N GLY A 199 -9.99 -7.66 12.67
CA GLY A 199 -10.65 -7.55 13.97
C GLY A 199 -9.71 -7.92 15.12
N GLN A 200 -9.46 -6.94 15.99
CA GLN A 200 -9.01 -7.13 17.38
C GLN A 200 -7.62 -7.75 17.57
N SER A 201 -6.59 -6.90 17.52
CA SER A 201 -5.56 -6.96 18.55
C SER A 201 -6.17 -6.43 19.86
N GLU A 202 -6.95 -7.26 20.56
CA GLU A 202 -7.12 -7.06 22.01
C GLU A 202 -5.84 -7.60 22.67
N PRO A 203 -5.19 -6.81 23.54
CA PRO A 203 -4.11 -7.35 24.36
C PRO A 203 -4.68 -8.43 25.30
N PRO A 204 -3.89 -9.42 25.73
CA PRO A 204 -4.30 -10.26 26.85
C PRO A 204 -4.48 -9.34 28.06
N GLU A 205 -5.72 -9.23 28.55
CA GLU A 205 -5.92 -8.77 29.93
C GLU A 205 -5.27 -9.79 30.87
N GLU A 206 -4.60 -9.26 31.89
CA GLU A 206 -3.66 -9.93 32.81
C GLU A 206 -4.20 -11.20 33.49
#